data_AF-A0A953TH64-F1
#
_entry.id   AF-A0A953TH64-F1
#
_cell.length_a   1.000
_cell.length_b   1.000
_cell.length_c   1.000
_cell.angle_alpha   90.00
_cell.angle_beta   90.00
_cell.angle_gamma   90.00
#
_symmetry.space_group_name_H-M   'P 1'
#
loop_
_entity.id
_entity.type
_entity.pdbx_description
1 polymer ?
#
loop_
_entity_poly.entity_id
_entity_poly.type
_entity_poly.pdbx_seq_one_letter_code
_entity_poly.pdbx_strand_id
1 'polypeptide(L)'
;MTNFLDVLIMLLSTDWFTPYWVEIGIRLDEAERSVLRDDCRQVVKQIIGGATEYWLISFSDERRDETRVLFESLAKKTRAEAAIVASMKEWSEMSDEDLKAGWLFDLLTEDLLSNDFTYNHAVPHSDIREVMAREREKQHHTDVDFGMLSNHSKSAWDRYVRQLTPDLPTYLANMLLNFLRARRFQLLWMSMQHKLNREQIEELASWYRSTARSRAQRSIAPSYFCAGSSTELI
;
A
#
# COMPACT_ATOMS: atom_id res chain seq x y z
N MET A 1 -10.66 -11.73 2.86
CA MET A 1 -10.22 -11.06 1.62
C MET A 1 -10.64 -9.61 1.74
N THR A 2 -9.68 -8.71 1.87
CA THR A 2 -9.93 -7.28 2.04
C THR A 2 -10.56 -6.72 0.76
N ASN A 3 -11.63 -5.93 0.86
CA ASN A 3 -12.23 -5.31 -0.32
C ASN A 3 -11.46 -4.03 -0.69
N PHE A 4 -10.34 -4.20 -1.39
CA PHE A 4 -9.42 -3.11 -1.72
C PHE A 4 -10.06 -1.97 -2.50
N LEU A 5 -11.04 -2.27 -3.35
CA LEU A 5 -11.74 -1.26 -4.12
C LEU A 5 -12.54 -0.32 -3.20
N ASP A 6 -13.30 -0.86 -2.26
CA ASP A 6 -14.02 -0.05 -1.27
C ASP A 6 -13.06 0.83 -0.48
N VAL A 7 -11.95 0.26 -0.02
CA VAL A 7 -10.93 0.99 0.75
C VAL A 7 -10.33 2.13 -0.06
N LEU A 8 -9.97 1.89 -1.32
CA LEU A 8 -9.43 2.92 -2.21
C LEU A 8 -10.44 4.05 -2.45
N ILE A 9 -11.70 3.72 -2.74
CA ILE A 9 -12.76 4.72 -2.95
C ILE A 9 -13.03 5.52 -1.67
N MET A 10 -13.12 4.84 -0.51
CA MET A 10 -13.27 5.49 0.78
C MET A 10 -12.12 6.42 1.06
N LEU A 11 -10.88 6.00 0.80
CA LEU A 11 -9.68 6.80 0.98
C LEU A 11 -9.68 8.05 0.08
N LEU A 12 -9.99 7.89 -1.21
CA LEU A 12 -10.13 9.00 -2.17
C LEU A 12 -11.29 9.94 -1.83
N SER A 13 -12.26 9.51 -1.02
CA SER A 13 -13.33 10.40 -0.56
C SER A 13 -12.92 11.34 0.59
N THR A 14 -11.79 11.08 1.26
CA THR A 14 -11.38 11.78 2.49
C THR A 14 -10.63 13.09 2.22
N ASP A 15 -10.87 14.08 3.06
CA ASP A 15 -10.17 15.37 2.97
C ASP A 15 -8.72 15.27 3.44
N TRP A 16 -8.46 14.53 4.53
CA TRP A 16 -7.11 14.37 5.08
C TRP A 16 -6.13 13.73 4.10
N PHE A 17 -6.60 12.85 3.19
CA PHE A 17 -5.75 12.19 2.21
C PHE A 17 -5.66 12.94 0.87
N THR A 18 -6.58 13.85 0.56
CA THR A 18 -6.64 14.57 -0.72
C THR A 18 -5.30 15.25 -1.14
N PRO A 19 -4.52 15.85 -0.22
CA PRO A 19 -3.21 16.41 -0.56
C PRO A 19 -2.15 15.37 -0.95
N TYR A 20 -2.37 14.09 -0.62
CA TYR A 20 -1.39 13.00 -0.68
C TYR A 20 -1.71 11.95 -1.74
N TRP A 21 -2.66 12.19 -2.64
CA TRP A 21 -2.99 11.25 -3.73
C TRP A 21 -1.80 10.89 -4.62
N VAL A 22 -0.79 11.76 -4.67
CA VAL A 22 0.47 11.49 -5.39
C VAL A 22 1.22 10.28 -4.84
N GLU A 23 1.06 9.94 -3.56
CA GLU A 23 1.69 8.76 -2.93
C GLU A 23 1.20 7.45 -3.54
N ILE A 24 -0.03 7.44 -4.06
CA ILE A 24 -0.60 6.32 -4.83
C ILE A 24 -0.53 6.56 -6.34
N GLY A 25 0.24 7.55 -6.79
CA GLY A 25 0.48 7.83 -8.22
C GLY A 25 -0.59 8.65 -8.92
N ILE A 26 -1.61 9.15 -8.21
CA ILE A 26 -2.67 9.97 -8.79
C ILE A 26 -2.27 11.44 -8.72
N ARG A 27 -2.08 12.07 -9.88
CA ARG A 27 -1.72 13.49 -10.02
C ARG A 27 -2.84 14.21 -10.74
N LEU A 28 -3.49 15.12 -10.03
CA LEU A 28 -4.62 15.92 -10.49
C LEU A 28 -4.49 17.33 -9.93
N ASP A 29 -4.99 18.34 -10.62
CA ASP A 29 -5.07 19.68 -10.05
C ASP A 29 -6.11 19.76 -8.91
N GLU A 30 -6.15 20.87 -8.16
CA GLU A 30 -7.04 21.00 -7.02
C GLU A 30 -8.54 20.91 -7.40
N ALA A 31 -8.91 21.47 -8.55
CA ALA A 31 -10.29 21.46 -9.00
C ALA A 31 -10.73 20.03 -9.38
N GLU A 32 -9.90 19.32 -10.13
CA GLU A 32 -10.13 17.92 -10.49
C GLU A 32 -10.15 17.00 -9.26
N ARG A 33 -9.23 17.20 -8.31
CA ARG A 33 -9.23 16.46 -7.04
C ARG A 33 -10.51 16.67 -6.25
N SER A 34 -10.99 17.91 -6.16
CA SER A 34 -12.24 18.20 -5.46
C SER A 34 -13.44 17.50 -6.10
N VAL A 35 -13.56 17.53 -7.43
CA VAL A 35 -14.64 16.87 -8.16
C VAL A 35 -14.59 15.35 -7.96
N LEU A 36 -13.43 14.73 -8.18
CA LEU A 36 -13.29 13.27 -8.01
C LEU A 36 -13.53 12.85 -6.56
N ARG A 37 -13.07 13.63 -5.58
CA ARG A 37 -13.33 13.38 -4.16
C ARG A 37 -14.83 13.35 -3.90
N ASP A 38 -15.55 14.38 -4.33
CA ASP A 38 -16.99 14.50 -4.08
C ASP A 38 -17.79 13.40 -4.79
N ASP A 39 -17.37 12.98 -5.99
CA ASP A 39 -17.93 11.82 -6.67
C ASP A 39 -17.67 10.51 -5.90
N CYS A 40 -16.44 10.32 -5.37
CA CYS A 40 -16.12 9.19 -4.51
C CYS A 40 -17.00 9.19 -3.25
N ARG A 41 -17.34 10.35 -2.68
CA ARG A 41 -18.28 10.43 -1.53
C ARG A 41 -19.65 9.88 -1.86
N GLN A 42 -20.15 10.10 -3.08
CA GLN A 42 -21.43 9.53 -3.50
C GLN A 42 -21.35 8.01 -3.62
N VAL A 43 -20.25 7.49 -4.16
CA VAL A 43 -20.03 6.04 -4.25
C VAL A 43 -19.93 5.43 -2.85
N VAL A 44 -19.21 6.07 -1.90
CA VAL A 44 -19.18 5.60 -0.50
C VAL A 44 -20.58 5.54 0.10
N LYS A 45 -21.44 6.54 -0.10
CA LYS A 45 -22.83 6.47 0.38
C LYS A 45 -23.60 5.28 -0.19
N GLN A 46 -23.37 4.95 -1.46
CA GLN A 46 -23.98 3.78 -2.10
C GLN A 46 -23.43 2.47 -1.53
N ILE A 47 -22.11 2.36 -1.33
CA ILE A 47 -21.45 1.20 -0.70
C ILE A 47 -22.04 0.96 0.69
N ILE A 48 -22.19 2.02 1.49
CA ILE A 48 -22.70 1.92 2.86
C ILE A 48 -24.20 1.58 2.87
N GLY A 49 -24.98 2.04 1.89
CA GLY A 49 -26.36 1.59 1.70
C GLY A 49 -27.28 1.81 2.92
N GLY A 50 -26.94 2.77 3.80
CA GLY A 50 -27.65 3.04 5.05
C GLY A 50 -27.19 2.22 6.26
N ALA A 51 -26.20 1.34 6.11
CA ALA A 51 -25.56 0.67 7.25
C ALA A 51 -24.90 1.68 8.19
N THR A 52 -24.88 1.36 9.49
CA THR A 52 -24.22 2.20 10.50
C THR A 52 -22.70 2.01 10.52
N GLU A 53 -22.23 0.85 10.09
CA GLU A 53 -20.83 0.45 10.11
C GLU A 53 -20.44 -0.22 8.79
N TYR A 54 -19.20 -0.03 8.37
CA TYR A 54 -18.63 -0.65 7.17
C TYR A 54 -18.67 -2.17 7.24
N TRP A 55 -18.54 -2.76 8.42
CA TRP A 55 -18.57 -4.22 8.60
C TRP A 55 -19.95 -4.84 8.38
N LEU A 56 -21.00 -4.03 8.37
CA LEU A 56 -22.40 -4.45 8.25
C LEU A 56 -22.96 -4.33 6.82
N ILE A 57 -22.14 -3.92 5.86
CA ILE A 57 -22.56 -3.79 4.46
C ILE A 57 -22.65 -5.16 3.78
N SER A 58 -23.29 -5.21 2.61
CA SER A 58 -23.18 -6.37 1.72
C SER A 58 -21.77 -6.48 1.12
N PHE A 59 -21.18 -7.66 1.15
CA PHE A 59 -19.92 -7.99 0.46
C PHE A 59 -20.13 -8.96 -0.70
N SER A 60 -21.35 -9.03 -1.25
CA SER A 60 -21.64 -9.84 -2.43
C SER A 60 -20.83 -9.39 -3.65
N ASP A 61 -20.55 -10.32 -4.55
CA ASP A 61 -19.81 -10.04 -5.79
C ASP A 61 -20.59 -9.06 -6.69
N GLU A 62 -21.92 -9.19 -6.75
CA GLU A 62 -22.80 -8.25 -7.47
C GLU A 62 -22.57 -6.80 -7.01
N ARG A 63 -22.60 -6.52 -5.70
CA ARG A 63 -22.37 -5.18 -5.15
C ARG A 63 -20.97 -4.67 -5.48
N ARG A 64 -19.97 -5.55 -5.43
CA ARG A 64 -18.58 -5.22 -5.77
C ARG A 64 -18.41 -4.87 -7.24
N ASP A 65 -19.07 -5.61 -8.12
CA ASP A 65 -19.05 -5.36 -9.56
C ASP A 65 -19.76 -4.05 -9.89
N GLU A 66 -20.90 -3.76 -9.26
CA GLU A 66 -21.56 -2.44 -9.38
C GLU A 66 -20.63 -1.30 -8.93
N THR A 67 -19.97 -1.47 -7.78
CA THR A 67 -19.01 -0.48 -7.25
C THR A 67 -17.85 -0.27 -8.23
N ARG A 68 -17.34 -1.34 -8.84
CA ARG A 68 -16.27 -1.29 -9.85
C ARG A 68 -16.71 -0.52 -11.07
N VAL A 69 -17.86 -0.85 -11.65
CA VAL A 69 -18.40 -0.18 -12.84
C VAL A 69 -18.59 1.32 -12.59
N LEU A 70 -19.12 1.68 -11.42
CA LEU A 70 -19.27 3.08 -11.02
C LEU A 70 -17.92 3.80 -10.94
N PHE A 71 -16.95 3.20 -10.26
CA PHE A 71 -15.64 3.82 -10.08
C PHE A 71 -14.85 3.93 -11.39
N GLU A 72 -14.92 2.92 -12.27
CA GLU A 72 -14.34 2.99 -13.62
C GLU A 72 -15.01 4.08 -14.47
N SER A 73 -16.33 4.26 -14.33
CA SER A 73 -17.05 5.36 -14.99
C SER A 73 -16.60 6.74 -14.48
N LEU A 74 -16.31 6.87 -13.18
CA LEU A 74 -15.73 8.09 -12.62
C LEU A 74 -14.31 8.32 -13.15
N ALA A 75 -13.47 7.30 -13.16
CA ALA A 75 -12.09 7.39 -13.64
C ALA A 75 -12.02 7.94 -15.08
N LYS A 76 -12.88 7.44 -15.98
CA LYS A 76 -13.01 7.87 -17.39
C LYS A 76 -13.35 9.34 -17.59
N LYS A 77 -13.91 10.01 -16.57
CA LYS A 77 -14.24 11.45 -16.63
C LYS A 77 -13.07 12.33 -16.22
N THR A 78 -11.99 11.74 -15.72
CA THR A 78 -10.82 12.47 -15.19
C THR A 78 -9.61 12.27 -16.08
N ARG A 79 -8.71 13.25 -16.08
CA ARG A 79 -7.41 13.11 -16.77
C ARG A 79 -6.48 12.08 -16.12
N ALA A 80 -6.81 11.62 -14.91
CA ALA A 80 -6.07 10.59 -14.19
C ALA A 80 -6.64 9.19 -14.38
N GLU A 81 -7.51 8.94 -15.38
CA GLU A 81 -8.06 7.61 -15.66
C GLU A 81 -7.00 6.50 -15.61
N ALA A 82 -5.90 6.67 -16.35
CA ALA A 82 -4.83 5.69 -16.40
C ALA A 82 -4.18 5.44 -15.03
N ALA A 83 -3.96 6.49 -14.24
CA ALA A 83 -3.36 6.37 -12.91
C ALA A 83 -4.32 5.71 -11.90
N ILE A 84 -5.62 6.03 -11.98
CA ILE A 84 -6.66 5.42 -11.15
C ILE A 84 -6.81 3.95 -11.48
N VAL A 85 -6.92 3.59 -12.77
CA VAL A 85 -7.00 2.20 -13.23
C VAL A 85 -5.76 1.41 -12.85
N ALA A 86 -4.56 2.00 -13.00
CA ALA A 86 -3.32 1.37 -12.55
C ALA A 86 -3.32 1.13 -11.04
N SER A 87 -3.77 2.11 -10.24
CA SER A 87 -3.90 1.96 -8.78
C SER A 87 -4.90 0.86 -8.40
N MET A 88 -6.07 0.82 -9.06
CA MET A 88 -7.06 -0.24 -8.83
C MET A 88 -6.48 -1.62 -9.10
N LYS A 89 -5.78 -1.77 -10.24
CA LYS A 89 -5.13 -3.02 -10.63
C LYS A 89 -4.08 -3.42 -9.60
N GLU A 90 -3.15 -2.52 -9.29
CA GLU A 90 -2.07 -2.74 -8.32
C GLU A 90 -2.61 -3.18 -6.95
N TRP A 91 -3.61 -2.48 -6.42
CA TRP A 91 -4.24 -2.82 -5.15
C TRP A 91 -4.96 -4.18 -5.19
N SER A 92 -5.57 -4.53 -6.32
CA SER A 92 -6.28 -5.82 -6.47
C SER A 92 -5.36 -7.01 -6.65
N GLU A 93 -4.15 -6.80 -7.17
CA GLU A 93 -3.15 -7.85 -7.41
C GLU A 93 -2.29 -8.12 -6.16
N MET A 94 -2.23 -7.19 -5.21
CA MET A 94 -1.52 -7.41 -3.95
C MET A 94 -2.25 -8.42 -3.06
N SER A 95 -1.56 -9.51 -2.73
CA SER A 95 -2.09 -10.50 -1.80
C SER A 95 -2.01 -10.02 -0.35
N ASP A 96 -2.84 -10.61 0.53
CA ASP A 96 -2.76 -10.37 1.97
C ASP A 96 -1.36 -10.70 2.54
N GLU A 97 -0.62 -11.63 1.91
CA GLU A 97 0.75 -11.96 2.31
C GLU A 97 1.76 -10.90 1.84
N ASP A 98 1.57 -10.30 0.66
CA ASP A 98 2.41 -9.18 0.19
C ASP A 98 2.29 -7.97 1.12
N LEU A 99 1.07 -7.66 1.56
CA LEU A 99 0.81 -6.56 2.51
C LEU A 99 1.48 -6.80 3.86
N LYS A 100 1.39 -8.03 4.39
CA LYS A 100 2.06 -8.42 5.65
C LYS A 100 3.58 -8.43 5.51
N ALA A 101 4.09 -8.91 4.37
CA ALA A 101 5.51 -8.94 4.07
C ALA A 101 6.09 -7.53 3.99
N GLY A 102 5.35 -6.59 3.38
CA GLY A 102 5.77 -5.19 3.25
C GLY A 102 6.21 -4.58 4.58
N TRP A 103 5.38 -4.68 5.62
CA TRP A 103 5.73 -4.16 6.96
C TRP A 103 6.95 -4.86 7.56
N LEU A 104 6.98 -6.20 7.54
CA LEU A 104 8.08 -6.93 8.15
C LEU A 104 9.41 -6.64 7.44
N PHE A 105 9.40 -6.63 6.11
CA PHE A 105 10.62 -6.45 5.33
C PHE A 105 11.11 -5.01 5.35
N ASP A 106 10.21 -4.03 5.49
CA ASP A 106 10.58 -2.65 5.80
C ASP A 106 11.39 -2.56 7.10
N LEU A 107 10.87 -3.14 8.18
CA LEU A 107 11.56 -3.21 9.48
C LEU A 107 12.90 -3.95 9.38
N LEU A 108 12.93 -5.10 8.69
CA LEU A 108 14.17 -5.85 8.48
C LEU A 108 15.18 -5.05 7.65
N THR A 109 14.73 -4.24 6.68
CA THR A 109 15.62 -3.37 5.91
C THR A 109 16.28 -2.35 6.84
N GLU A 110 15.50 -1.73 7.73
CA GLU A 110 16.04 -0.78 8.71
C GLU A 110 17.08 -1.46 9.62
N ASP A 111 16.78 -2.65 10.11
CA ASP A 111 17.69 -3.40 10.97
C ASP A 111 18.98 -3.81 10.25
N LEU A 112 18.89 -4.22 8.98
CA LEU A 112 20.04 -4.53 8.13
C LEU A 112 20.96 -3.33 7.93
N LEU A 113 20.37 -2.14 7.82
CA LEU A 113 21.07 -0.87 7.62
C LEU A 113 21.53 -0.24 8.94
N SER A 114 20.96 -0.67 10.06
CA SER A 114 21.41 -0.26 11.39
C SER A 114 22.82 -0.78 11.69
N ASN A 115 23.54 -0.08 12.56
CA ASN A 115 24.82 -0.56 13.12
C ASN A 115 24.62 -1.43 14.37
N ASP A 116 23.37 -1.69 14.76
CA ASP A 116 23.01 -2.42 15.97
C ASP A 116 22.76 -3.90 15.65
N PHE A 117 23.85 -4.64 15.44
CA PHE A 117 23.78 -6.07 15.10
C PHE A 117 23.53 -6.91 16.36
N THR A 118 22.29 -6.92 16.84
CA THR A 118 21.86 -7.83 17.91
C THR A 118 21.45 -9.22 17.40
N TYR A 119 21.71 -9.54 16.12
CA TYR A 119 21.15 -10.73 15.48
C TYR A 119 22.11 -11.92 15.40
N ASN A 120 21.57 -13.12 15.68
CA ASN A 120 22.25 -14.42 15.55
C ASN A 120 22.34 -14.92 14.09
N HIS A 121 22.24 -14.04 13.09
CA HIS A 121 22.26 -14.41 11.68
C HIS A 121 23.47 -13.80 10.98
N ALA A 122 24.04 -14.53 10.02
CA ALA A 122 25.11 -14.01 9.17
C ALA A 122 24.59 -12.77 8.44
N VAL A 123 25.24 -11.63 8.70
CA VAL A 123 24.91 -10.36 8.06
C VAL A 123 25.36 -10.43 6.60
N PRO A 124 24.55 -9.95 5.63
CA PRO A 124 24.95 -9.89 4.23
C PRO A 124 26.25 -9.10 4.04
N HIS A 125 27.01 -9.45 2.99
CA HIS A 125 28.24 -8.75 2.64
C HIS A 125 28.04 -7.21 2.56
N SER A 126 29.09 -6.46 2.90
CA SER A 126 29.01 -5.00 3.05
C SER A 126 28.63 -4.29 1.76
N ASP A 127 29.04 -4.80 0.61
CA ASP A 127 28.68 -4.29 -0.71
C ASP A 127 27.17 -4.38 -1.00
N ILE A 128 26.51 -5.47 -0.60
CA ILE A 128 25.04 -5.63 -0.67
C ILE A 128 24.36 -4.55 0.18
N ARG A 129 24.86 -4.34 1.41
CA ARG A 129 24.31 -3.35 2.35
C ARG A 129 24.50 -1.92 1.85
N GLU A 130 25.64 -1.62 1.24
CA GLU A 130 25.90 -0.31 0.63
C GLU A 130 24.96 -0.02 -0.55
N VAL A 131 24.70 -1.02 -1.41
CA VAL A 131 23.72 -0.88 -2.49
C VAL A 131 22.33 -0.66 -1.91
N MET A 132 21.93 -1.46 -0.92
CA MET A 132 20.63 -1.33 -0.25
C MET A 132 20.45 0.05 0.37
N ALA A 133 21.47 0.56 1.08
CA ALA A 133 21.44 1.89 1.69
C ALA A 133 21.21 2.99 0.65
N ARG A 134 21.97 2.96 -0.46
CA ARG A 134 21.84 3.94 -1.55
C ARG A 134 20.48 3.87 -2.24
N GLU A 135 19.94 2.67 -2.48
CA GLU A 135 18.63 2.52 -3.12
C GLU A 135 17.50 2.93 -2.18
N ARG A 136 17.63 2.64 -0.88
CA ARG A 136 16.69 3.10 0.16
C ARG A 136 16.67 4.62 0.27
N GLU A 137 17.83 5.28 0.27
CA GLU A 137 17.93 6.74 0.33
C GLU A 137 17.23 7.44 -0.85
N LYS A 138 17.25 6.83 -2.04
CA LYS A 138 16.54 7.36 -3.23
C LYS A 138 15.03 7.26 -3.13
N GLN A 139 14.50 6.31 -2.35
CA GLN A 139 13.08 6.22 -2.08
C GLN A 139 12.72 7.33 -1.08
N HIS A 140 12.45 8.53 -1.58
CA HIS A 140 12.02 9.67 -0.77
C HIS A 140 10.93 9.24 0.22
N HIS A 141 11.23 9.30 1.51
CA HIS A 141 10.29 9.05 2.58
C HIS A 141 9.57 10.36 2.92
N THR A 142 8.35 10.52 2.43
CA THR A 142 7.42 11.41 3.14
C THR A 142 6.98 10.64 4.39
N ASP A 143 7.58 10.97 5.54
CA ASP A 143 7.12 10.49 6.86
C ASP A 143 5.79 11.16 7.22
N VAL A 144 4.75 10.79 6.47
CA VAL A 144 3.39 11.25 6.73
C VAL A 144 2.75 10.32 7.73
N ASP A 145 2.45 10.85 8.92
CA ASP A 145 1.63 10.15 9.89
C ASP A 145 0.15 10.22 9.48
N PHE A 146 -0.24 9.34 8.54
CA PHE A 146 -1.62 9.22 8.07
C PHE A 146 -2.60 8.84 9.19
N GLY A 147 -2.13 8.14 10.22
CA GLY A 147 -2.94 7.79 11.39
C GLY A 147 -3.33 9.05 12.16
N MET A 148 -2.36 9.93 12.43
CA MET A 148 -2.58 11.22 13.06
C MET A 148 -3.47 12.11 12.19
N LEU A 149 -3.21 12.22 10.88
CA LEU A 149 -4.02 13.02 9.95
C LEU A 149 -5.49 12.57 9.93
N SER A 150 -5.74 11.27 9.81
CA SER A 150 -7.10 10.70 9.83
C SER A 150 -7.81 10.96 11.17
N ASN A 151 -7.11 10.80 12.29
CA ASN A 151 -7.67 11.01 13.63
C ASN A 151 -7.95 12.49 13.95
N HIS A 152 -7.12 13.41 13.45
CA HIS A 152 -7.23 14.83 13.77
C HIS A 152 -8.02 15.64 12.73
N SER A 153 -8.44 15.01 11.62
CA SER A 153 -9.28 15.69 10.65
C SER A 153 -10.58 16.19 11.30
N LYS A 154 -10.84 17.48 11.08
CA LYS A 154 -12.05 18.18 11.57
C LYS A 154 -13.17 18.20 10.55
N SER A 155 -12.93 17.68 9.33
CA SER A 155 -13.96 17.61 8.29
C SER A 155 -15.16 16.81 8.79
N ALA A 156 -16.37 17.28 8.45
CA ALA A 156 -17.59 16.53 8.71
C ALA A 156 -17.57 15.18 7.99
N TRP A 157 -17.02 15.14 6.77
CA TRP A 157 -16.94 13.91 5.99
C TRP A 157 -15.96 12.90 6.59
N ASP A 158 -14.75 13.34 6.98
CA ASP A 158 -13.75 12.42 7.55
C ASP A 158 -14.21 11.85 8.90
N ARG A 159 -14.93 12.65 9.71
CA ARG A 159 -15.57 12.16 10.92
C ARG A 159 -16.62 11.10 10.63
N TYR A 160 -17.45 11.30 9.60
CA TYR A 160 -18.41 10.31 9.15
C TYR A 160 -17.71 9.01 8.71
N VAL A 161 -16.69 9.11 7.85
CA VAL A 161 -15.95 7.93 7.35
C VAL A 161 -15.30 7.16 8.50
N ARG A 162 -14.70 7.87 9.47
CA ARG A 162 -14.10 7.26 10.66
C ARG A 162 -15.11 6.54 11.55
N GLN A 163 -16.33 7.06 11.65
CA GLN A 163 -17.42 6.44 12.41
C GLN A 163 -17.93 5.14 11.78
N LEU A 164 -17.69 4.91 10.49
CA LEU A 164 -18.04 3.64 9.83
C LEU A 164 -17.20 2.46 10.36
N THR A 165 -16.07 2.73 11.01
CA THR A 165 -15.18 1.72 11.60
C THR A 165 -14.90 2.06 13.06
N PRO A 166 -15.91 1.98 13.95
CA PRO A 166 -15.80 2.48 15.32
C PRO A 166 -14.72 1.76 16.13
N ASP A 167 -14.56 0.45 15.93
CA ASP A 167 -13.54 -0.36 16.62
C ASP A 167 -12.12 -0.15 16.07
N LEU A 168 -11.99 0.42 14.87
CA LEU A 168 -10.71 0.71 14.24
C LEU A 168 -10.74 2.05 13.49
N PRO A 169 -10.75 3.20 14.19
CA PRO A 169 -10.89 4.53 13.57
C PRO A 169 -9.76 4.88 12.59
N THR A 170 -8.60 4.25 12.71
CA THR A 170 -7.45 4.41 11.79
C THR A 170 -7.45 3.40 10.64
N TYR A 171 -8.53 2.63 10.43
CA TYR A 171 -8.58 1.54 9.44
C TYR A 171 -8.06 1.96 8.06
N LEU A 172 -8.58 3.05 7.48
CA LEU A 172 -8.15 3.52 6.16
C LEU A 172 -6.66 3.92 6.12
N ALA A 173 -6.19 4.62 7.16
CA ALA A 173 -4.79 5.01 7.26
C ALA A 173 -3.87 3.79 7.39
N ASN A 174 -4.26 2.79 8.19
CA ASN A 174 -3.52 1.54 8.35
C ASN A 174 -3.47 0.75 7.03
N MET A 175 -4.59 0.67 6.30
CA MET A 175 -4.65 0.00 5.01
C MET A 175 -3.76 0.70 3.96
N LEU A 176 -3.81 2.03 3.90
CA LEU A 176 -2.92 2.83 3.05
C LEU A 176 -1.45 2.58 3.40
N LEU A 177 -1.08 2.62 4.68
CA LEU A 177 0.29 2.39 5.13
C LEU A 177 0.79 0.98 4.76
N ASN A 178 -0.04 -0.05 4.92
CA ASN A 178 0.30 -1.41 4.52
C ASN A 178 0.56 -1.50 3.02
N PHE A 179 -0.31 -0.89 2.21
CA PHE A 179 -0.15 -0.85 0.76
C PHE A 179 1.13 -0.12 0.35
N LEU A 180 1.36 1.10 0.88
CA LEU A 180 2.54 1.89 0.55
C LEU A 180 3.83 1.16 0.94
N ARG A 181 3.87 0.49 2.09
CA ARG A 181 5.03 -0.32 2.51
C ARG A 181 5.28 -1.48 1.57
N ALA A 182 4.24 -2.25 1.22
CA ALA A 182 4.37 -3.36 0.28
C ALA A 182 4.88 -2.90 -1.09
N ARG A 183 4.29 -1.83 -1.63
CA ARG A 183 4.71 -1.21 -2.89
C ARG A 183 6.17 -0.74 -2.86
N ARG A 184 6.55 0.00 -1.81
CA ARG A 184 7.92 0.54 -1.65
C ARG A 184 8.93 -0.59 -1.57
N PHE A 185 8.65 -1.63 -0.79
CA PHE A 185 9.53 -2.79 -0.69
C PHE A 185 9.62 -3.55 -2.02
N GLN A 186 8.51 -3.72 -2.74
CA GLN A 186 8.53 -4.33 -4.08
C GLN A 186 9.43 -3.56 -5.04
N LEU A 187 9.31 -2.22 -5.08
CA LEU A 187 10.16 -1.36 -5.91
C LEU A 187 11.63 -1.42 -5.47
N LEU A 188 11.89 -1.48 -4.16
CA LEU A 188 13.24 -1.63 -3.62
C LEU A 188 13.84 -2.96 -4.08
N TRP A 189 13.09 -4.05 -3.91
CA TRP A 189 13.50 -5.40 -4.30
C TRP A 189 13.81 -5.49 -5.79
N MET A 190 12.95 -4.93 -6.65
CA MET A 190 13.20 -4.85 -8.09
C MET A 190 14.49 -4.09 -8.40
N SER A 191 14.74 -2.96 -7.72
CA SER A 191 16.01 -2.23 -7.88
C SER A 191 17.20 -3.09 -7.48
N MET A 192 17.12 -3.81 -6.36
CA MET A 192 18.18 -4.73 -5.93
C MET A 192 18.47 -5.78 -7.01
N GLN A 193 17.44 -6.40 -7.58
CA GLN A 193 17.58 -7.41 -8.65
C GLN A 193 18.31 -6.89 -9.88
N HIS A 194 18.24 -5.58 -10.17
CA HIS A 194 18.96 -4.96 -11.27
C HIS A 194 20.39 -4.52 -10.91
N LYS A 195 20.70 -4.32 -9.62
CA LYS A 195 21.99 -3.76 -9.16
C LYS A 195 22.95 -4.80 -8.61
N LEU A 196 22.42 -5.90 -8.09
CA LEU A 196 23.21 -6.98 -7.53
C LEU A 196 23.33 -8.14 -8.53
N ASN A 197 24.41 -8.89 -8.40
CA ASN A 197 24.54 -10.15 -9.12
C ASN A 197 23.64 -11.24 -8.48
N ARG A 198 23.56 -12.39 -9.15
CA ARG A 198 22.69 -13.49 -8.73
C ARG A 198 23.03 -14.02 -7.33
N GLU A 199 24.30 -14.21 -7.02
CA GLU A 199 24.76 -14.74 -5.71
C GLU A 199 24.40 -13.77 -4.58
N GLN A 200 24.62 -12.47 -4.79
CA GLN A 200 24.25 -11.43 -3.84
C GLN A 200 22.73 -11.35 -3.61
N ILE A 201 21.91 -11.55 -4.66
CA ILE A 201 20.45 -11.62 -4.53
C ILE A 201 20.01 -12.85 -3.74
N GLU A 202 20.62 -14.01 -4.02
CA GLU A 202 20.32 -15.24 -3.29
C GLU A 202 20.68 -15.11 -1.80
N GLU A 203 21.82 -14.50 -1.50
CA GLU A 203 22.26 -14.19 -0.14
C GLU A 203 21.27 -13.26 0.57
N LEU A 204 20.92 -12.13 -0.04
CA LEU A 204 19.98 -11.16 0.51
C LEU A 204 18.59 -11.78 0.72
N ALA A 205 18.10 -12.57 -0.23
CA ALA A 205 16.82 -13.29 -0.11
C ALA A 205 16.85 -14.31 1.03
N SER A 206 17.95 -15.05 1.17
CA SER A 206 18.16 -16.01 2.25
C SER A 206 18.14 -15.31 3.61
N TRP A 207 18.78 -14.15 3.70
CA TRP A 207 18.78 -13.33 4.90
C TRP A 207 17.37 -12.84 5.29
N TYR A 208 16.60 -12.28 4.35
CA TYR A 208 15.22 -11.87 4.62
C TYR A 208 14.36 -13.05 5.08
N ARG A 209 14.43 -14.19 4.40
CA ARG A 209 13.62 -15.38 4.74
C ARG A 209 13.96 -15.94 6.11
N SER A 210 15.25 -16.07 6.43
CA SER A 210 15.71 -16.63 7.71
C SER A 210 15.37 -15.70 8.88
N THR A 211 15.63 -14.40 8.73
CA THR A 211 15.35 -13.40 9.76
C THR A 211 13.85 -13.21 9.96
N ALA A 212 13.07 -13.18 8.88
CA ALA A 212 11.61 -13.12 8.96
C ALA A 212 11.02 -14.35 9.66
N ARG A 213 11.51 -15.57 9.34
CA ARG A 213 11.07 -16.80 10.02
C ARG A 213 11.39 -16.76 11.51
N SER A 214 12.56 -16.24 11.90
CA SER A 214 12.94 -16.10 13.31
C SER A 214 11.98 -15.18 14.07
N ARG A 215 11.58 -14.05 13.47
CA ARG A 215 10.70 -13.06 14.13
C ARG A 215 9.23 -13.40 14.09
N ALA A 216 8.73 -13.76 12.92
CA ALA A 216 7.31 -13.98 12.70
C ALA A 216 6.87 -15.41 13.06
N GLN A 217 7.82 -16.30 13.38
CA GLN A 217 7.60 -17.74 13.64
C GLN A 217 6.86 -18.46 12.50
N ARG A 218 6.83 -17.87 11.30
CA ARG A 218 6.18 -18.40 10.11
C ARG A 218 7.00 -18.05 8.87
N SER A 219 6.83 -18.84 7.81
CA SER A 219 7.42 -18.52 6.51
C SER A 219 6.61 -17.42 5.84
N ILE A 220 7.25 -16.30 5.51
CA ILE A 220 6.66 -15.22 4.72
C ILE A 220 7.37 -15.22 3.37
N ALA A 221 6.60 -15.43 2.31
CA ALA A 221 7.11 -15.56 0.94
C ALA A 221 6.23 -14.72 0.01
N PRO A 222 6.48 -13.42 -0.10
CA PRO A 222 5.71 -12.58 -1.02
C PRO A 222 5.95 -12.97 -2.47
N SER A 223 4.99 -12.65 -3.32
CA SER A 223 4.95 -13.04 -4.73
C SER A 223 6.19 -12.54 -5.50
N TYR A 224 6.69 -11.36 -5.17
CA TYR A 224 7.84 -10.73 -5.82
C TYR A 224 9.20 -11.38 -5.47
N PHE A 225 9.29 -12.25 -4.47
CA PHE A 225 10.49 -13.08 -4.25
C PHE A 225 10.57 -14.26 -5.22
N CYS A 226 9.45 -14.62 -5.86
CA CYS A 226 9.35 -15.75 -6.78
C CYS A 226 9.36 -15.34 -8.26
N ALA A 227 9.21 -14.04 -8.57
CA ALA A 227 9.10 -13.50 -9.93
C ALA A 227 10.40 -13.56 -10.77
N GLY A 228 11.37 -14.40 -10.39
CA GLY A 228 12.64 -14.62 -11.10
C GLY A 228 12.53 -15.43 -12.40
N SER A 229 11.38 -15.41 -13.06
CA SER A 229 11.23 -15.94 -14.42
C SER A 229 10.17 -15.13 -15.17
N SER A 230 10.65 -14.26 -16.05
CA SER A 230 9.89 -13.61 -17.12
C SER A 230 9.01 -12.43 -16.72
N THR A 231 9.59 -11.23 -16.70
CA THR A 231 8.93 -10.08 -17.35
C THR A 231 9.99 -9.07 -17.77
N GLU A 232 10.34 -9.08 -19.05
CA GLU A 232 10.83 -7.89 -19.73
C GLU A 232 9.73 -6.83 -19.64
N LEU A 233 10.02 -5.69 -19.01
CA LEU A 233 9.19 -4.51 -19.09
C LEU A 233 9.89 -3.48 -19.98
N ILE A 234 9.14 -3.09 -21.02
CA ILE A 234 9.41 -2.06 -22.03
C ILE A 234 9.51 -0.68 -21.38
#